data_AF-A0A432QMW3-F1
#
_entry.id   AF-A0A432QMW3-F1
#
_cell.length_a   1.000
_cell.length_b   1.000
_cell.length_c   1.000
_cell.angle_alpha   90.00
_cell.angle_beta   90.00
_cell.angle_gamma   90.00
#
_symmetry.space_group_name_H-M   'P 1'
#
loop_
_entity.id
_entity.type
_entity.pdbx_description
1 polymer ?
#
loop_
_entity_poly.entity_id
_entity_poly.type
_entity_poly.pdbx_seq_one_letter_code
_entity_poly.pdbx_strand_id
1 'polypeptide(L)' 'MVGNWRDLLDNELSEEDRNSIRQHERTGRPMGSEDFLSSLEQMTGRVLKRQKPGPKKRK' A
#
# COMPACT_ATOMS: atom_id res chain seq x y z
N MET A 1 -7.06 10.86 9.00
CA MET A 1 -7.70 9.86 9.89
C MET A 1 -8.40 8.87 8.99
N VAL A 2 -8.28 7.56 9.26
CA VAL A 2 -9.07 6.57 8.50
C VAL A 2 -10.53 6.81 8.84
N GLY A 3 -11.33 7.10 7.80
CA GLY A 3 -12.78 7.28 7.92
C GLY A 3 -13.43 6.04 8.53
N ASN A 4 -14.67 6.21 8.98
CA ASN A 4 -15.46 5.21 9.67
C ASN A 4 -15.27 3.79 9.09
N TRP A 5 -14.53 2.94 9.81
CA TRP A 5 -14.23 1.58 9.40
C TRP A 5 -15.49 0.74 9.16
N ARG A 6 -16.57 1.05 9.88
CA ARG A 6 -17.84 0.36 9.73
C ARG A 6 -18.42 0.61 8.34
N ASP A 7 -18.37 1.85 7.85
CA ASP A 7 -18.86 2.18 6.50
C ASP A 7 -18.01 1.46 5.43
N LEU A 8 -16.69 1.36 5.62
CA LEU A 8 -15.82 0.63 4.69
C LEU A 8 -16.17 -0.87 4.61
N LEU A 9 -16.55 -1.48 5.75
CA LEU A 9 -16.85 -2.91 5.83
C LEU A 9 -18.30 -3.23 5.42
N ASP A 10 -19.23 -2.31 5.69
CA ASP A 10 -20.64 -2.45 5.34
C ASP A 10 -20.89 -2.17 3.86
N ASN A 11 -20.05 -1.35 3.21
CA ASN A 11 -20.14 -1.10 1.77
C ASN A 11 -19.33 -2.13 0.97
N GLU A 12 -19.92 -2.61 -0.11
CA GLU A 12 -19.19 -3.45 -1.07
C GLU A 12 -18.13 -2.61 -1.79
N LEU A 13 -16.86 -2.98 -1.61
CA LEU A 13 -15.77 -2.45 -2.41
C LEU A 13 -15.98 -2.79 -3.89
N SER A 14 -15.67 -1.83 -4.76
CA SER A 14 -15.62 -2.08 -6.19
C SER A 14 -14.67 -3.25 -6.52
N GLU A 15 -14.91 -3.93 -7.63
CA GLU A 15 -14.04 -5.02 -8.08
C GLU A 15 -12.61 -4.51 -8.34
N GLU A 16 -12.48 -3.26 -8.78
CA GLU A 16 -11.23 -2.55 -9.02
C GLU A 16 -10.43 -2.33 -7.73
N ASP A 17 -11.09 -1.86 -6.66
CA ASP A 17 -10.48 -1.68 -5.35
C ASP A 17 -10.06 -3.02 -4.73
N ARG A 18 -10.92 -4.04 -4.85
CA ARG A 18 -10.62 -5.40 -4.39
C ARG A 18 -9.40 -5.98 -5.10
N ASN A 19 -9.32 -5.83 -6.42
CA ASN A 19 -8.19 -6.31 -7.21
C ASN A 19 -6.91 -5.54 -6.89
N SER A 20 -7.02 -4.23 -6.65
CA SER A 20 -5.89 -3.39 -6.23
C SER A 20 -5.33 -3.84 -4.89
N ILE A 21 -6.18 -4.04 -3.88
CA ILE A 21 -5.76 -4.56 -2.56
C ILE A 21 -5.02 -5.89 -2.72
N ARG A 22 -5.60 -6.86 -3.44
CA ARG A 22 -4.99 -8.18 -3.70
C ARG A 22 -3.67 -8.09 -4.45
N GLN A 23 -3.50 -7.13 -5.35
CA GLN A 23 -2.24 -6.95 -6.06
C GLN A 23 -1.13 -6.49 -5.12
N HIS A 24 -1.45 -5.56 -4.22
CA HIS A 24 -0.51 -5.01 -3.25
C HIS A 24 -0.09 -6.04 -2.19
N GLU A 25 -0.96 -7.00 -1.85
CA GLU A 25 -0.62 -8.17 -1.01
C GLU A 25 0.53 -9.01 -1.59
N ARG A 26 0.58 -9.20 -2.91
CA ARG A 26 1.63 -10.02 -3.56
C ARG A 26 3.04 -9.49 -3.34
N THR A 27 3.18 -8.17 -3.20
CA THR A 27 4.47 -7.52 -2.99
C THR A 27 4.77 -7.25 -1.52
N GLY A 28 3.77 -7.42 -0.65
CA GLY A 28 3.82 -7.03 0.76
C GLY A 28 3.87 -5.52 0.99
N ARG A 29 3.68 -4.70 -0.05
CA ARG A 29 3.73 -3.24 0.03
C ARG A 29 2.32 -2.66 0.09
N PRO A 30 1.97 -1.90 1.14
CA PRO A 30 0.63 -1.39 1.32
C PRO A 30 0.22 -0.45 0.18
N MET A 31 -1.06 -0.51 -0.19
CA MET A 31 -1.72 0.43 -1.08
C MET A 31 -1.96 1.75 -0.33
N GLY A 32 -1.73 2.89 -0.97
CA GLY A 32 -2.02 4.20 -0.40
C GLY A 32 -1.27 5.35 -1.07
N SER A 33 -1.60 6.58 -0.68
CA SER A 33 -0.91 7.79 -1.14
C SER A 33 0.51 7.88 -0.56
N GLU A 34 1.35 8.71 -1.16
CA GLU A 34 2.71 8.94 -0.67
C GLU A 34 2.75 9.45 0.78
N ASP A 35 1.81 10.32 1.17
CA ASP A 35 1.70 10.85 2.53
C ASP A 35 1.28 9.79 3.55
N PHE A 36 0.34 8.92 3.15
CA PHE A 36 -0.08 7.77 3.96
C PHE A 36 1.10 6.83 4.19
N LEU A 37 1.84 6.50 3.13
CA LEU A 37 3.02 5.65 3.21
C LEU A 37 4.12 6.28 4.07
N SER A 38 4.41 7.58 3.91
CA SER A 38 5.39 8.30 4.75
C SER A 38 5.02 8.21 6.24
N SER A 39 3.75 8.46 6.57
CA SER A 39 3.25 8.38 7.95
C SER A 39 3.38 6.96 8.50
N LEU A 40 3.07 5.95 7.69
CA LEU A 40 3.14 4.54 8.07
C LEU A 40 4.60 4.08 8.28
N GLU A 41 5.53 4.49 7.42
CA GLU A 41 6.96 4.24 7.59
C GLU A 41 7.49 4.90 8.87
N GLN A 42 7.08 6.13 9.16
CA GLN A 42 7.45 6.83 10.39
C GLN A 42 6.92 6.12 11.65
N MET A 43 5.68 5.64 11.62
CA MET A 43 5.06 4.93 12.75
C MET A 43 5.67 3.55 12.98
N THR A 44 6.02 2.83 11.90
CA THR A 44 6.48 1.44 12.00
C THR A 44 8.00 1.30 12.03
N GLY A 45 8.74 2.34 11.66
CA GLY A 45 10.20 2.29 11.49
C GLY A 45 10.65 1.39 10.34
N ARG A 46 9.75 1.00 9.44
CA ARG A 46 10.03 0.10 8.31
C ARG A 46 9.99 0.88 7.00
N VAL A 47 10.78 0.42 6.02
CA VAL A 47 10.73 0.94 4.65
C VAL A 47 9.68 0.17 3.85
N LEU A 48 8.59 0.85 3.50
CA LEU A 48 7.41 0.31 2.81
C LEU A 48 7.33 0.80 1.35
N LYS A 49 7.86 1.99 1.06
CA LYS A 49 7.92 2.56 -0.29
C LYS A 49 8.90 1.81 -1.18
N ARG A 50 8.55 1.75 -2.47
CA ARG A 50 9.42 1.14 -3.49
C ARG A 50 10.74 1.89 -3.54
N GLN A 51 11.83 1.15 -3.34
CA GLN A 51 13.18 1.68 -3.41
C GLN A 51 13.72 1.61 -4.84
N LYS A 52 14.79 2.36 -5.09
CA LYS A 52 15.50 2.29 -6.36
C LYS A 52 15.87 0.83 -6.66
N PRO A 53 15.56 0.32 -7.86
CA PRO A 53 15.99 -1.02 -8.23
C PRO A 53 17.53 -1.11 -8.16
N GLY A 54 18.03 -2.31 -7.90
CA GLY A 54 19.47 -2.55 -7.87
C GLY A 54 20.14 -2.20 -9.20
N PRO A 55 21.49 -2.08 -9.21
CA PRO A 55 22.24 -1.78 -10.42
C PRO A 55 21.89 -2.73 -11.55
N LYS A 56 21.74 -2.20 -12.77
CA LYS A 56 21.52 -3.02 -13.97
C LYS A 56 22.70 -3.98 -14.13
N LYS A 57 22.43 -5.29 -14.26
CA LYS A 57 23.47 -6.27 -14.56
C LYS A 57 24.23 -5.84 -15.82
N ARG A 58 25.56 -5.81 -15.75
CA ARG A 58 26.42 -5.69 -16.93
C ARG A 58 26.35 -7.03 -17.69
N LYS A 59 26.18 -6.96 -19.01
CA LYS A 59 26.29 -8.12 -19.90
C LYS A 59 27.74 -8.58 -19.98
#